data_AF-A0A561DXZ4-F1
#
_entry.id   AF-A0A561DXZ4-F1
#
_cell.length_a   1.000
_cell.length_b   1.000
_cell.length_c   1.000
_cell.angle_alpha   90.00
_cell.angle_beta   90.00
_cell.angle_gamma   90.00
#
_symmetry.space_group_name_H-M   'P 1'
#
loop_
_entity.id
_entity.type
_entity.pdbx_description
1 polymer ?
#
loop_
_entity_poly.entity_id
_entity_poly.type
_entity_poly.pdbx_seq_one_letter_code
_entity_poly.pdbx_strand_id
1 'polypeptide(L)' 'MYKYTIYVTHKGKVYQTNVIAPKNQTEEEVYRIAKEQVQKQWAN' A
#
# COMPACT_ATOMS: atom_id res chain seq x y z
N MET A 1 -11.33 -12.00 -0.34
CA MET A 1 -10.36 -10.95 0.02
C MET A 1 -8.98 -11.52 -0.16
N TYR A 2 -8.05 -10.76 -0.73
CA TYR A 2 -6.68 -11.14 -1.01
C TYR A 2 -5.72 -10.21 -0.28
N LYS A 3 -4.57 -10.73 0.12
CA LYS A 3 -3.49 -9.96 0.74
C LYS A 3 -2.42 -9.70 -0.32
N TYR A 4 -2.17 -8.44 -0.61
CA TYR A 4 -1.13 -7.99 -1.52
C TYR A 4 0.02 -7.40 -0.72
N THR A 5 1.24 -7.86 -0.97
CA THR A 5 2.46 -7.26 -0.39
C THR A 5 2.97 -6.23 -1.39
N ILE A 6 2.92 -4.95 -1.03
CA ILE A 6 3.26 -3.83 -1.90
C ILE A 6 4.45 -3.08 -1.32
N TYR A 7 5.39 -2.71 -2.19
CA TYR A 7 6.50 -1.82 -1.85
C TYR A 7 6.19 -0.40 -2.31
N VAL A 8 6.23 0.55 -1.39
CA VAL A 8 5.93 1.97 -1.65
C VAL A 8 7.15 2.80 -1.33
N THR A 9 7.55 3.65 -2.28
CA THR A 9 8.59 4.65 -2.04
C THR A 9 7.98 5.90 -1.40
N HIS A 10 8.45 6.26 -0.21
CA HIS A 10 8.04 7.47 0.51
C HIS A 10 9.26 8.15 1.18
N LYS A 11 9.41 9.47 1.01
CA LYS A 11 10.55 10.24 1.56
C LYS A 11 11.95 9.61 1.30
N GLY A 12 12.16 9.10 0.08
CA GLY A 12 13.43 8.48 -0.32
C GLY A 12 13.71 7.10 0.27
N LYS A 13 12.76 6.51 1.01
CA LYS A 13 12.85 5.15 1.56
C LYS A 13 11.77 4.26 0.94
N VAL A 14 12.03 2.95 0.90
CA VAL A 14 11.07 1.95 0.43
C VAL A 14 10.45 1.25 1.64
N TYR A 15 9.12 1.20 1.67
CA TYR A 15 8.33 0.57 2.73
C TYR A 15 7.55 -0.59 2.18
N GLN A 16 7.57 -1.71 2.89
CA GLN A 16 6.70 -2.84 2.60
C GLN A 16 5.41 -2.69 3.41
N THR A 17 4.26 -2.74 2.75
CA THR A 17 2.95 -2.80 3.41
C THR A 17 2.06 -3.88 2.81
N ASN A 18 1.09 -4.31 3.61
CA ASN A 18 0.12 -5.32 3.19
C ASN A 18 -1.24 -4.68 2.97
N VAL A 19 -1.78 -4.81 1.76
CA VAL A 19 -3.12 -4.35 1.42
C VAL A 19 -4.07 -5.53 1.35
N ILE A 20 -5.18 -5.45 2.09
CA ILE A 20 -6.27 -6.43 1.99
C ILE A 20 -7.31 -5.86 1.03
N ALA A 21 -7.46 -6.50 -0.13
CA ALA A 21 -8.30 -6.00 -1.21
C ALA A 21 -9.03 -7.15 -1.93
N PRO A 22 -10.20 -6.90 -2.56
CA PRO A 22 -10.83 -7.83 -3.49
C PRO A 22 -9.94 -8.17 -4.70
N LYS A 23 -10.23 -9.27 -5.42
CA LYS A 23 -9.46 -9.66 -6.62
C LYS A 23 -9.70 -8.75 -7.83
N ASN A 24 -10.84 -8.08 -7.86
CA ASN A 24 -11.26 -7.21 -8.95
C ASN A 24 -10.76 -5.78 -8.81
N GLN A 25 -10.04 -5.44 -7.73
CA GLN A 25 -9.34 -4.17 -7.65
C GLN A 25 -8.12 -4.17 -8.56
N THR A 26 -7.90 -3.05 -9.22
CA THR A 26 -6.73 -2.83 -10.08
C THR A 26 -5.47 -2.66 -9.24
N GLU A 27 -4.31 -2.92 -9.84
CA GLU A 27 -3.02 -2.72 -9.17
C GLU A 27 -2.82 -1.27 -8.72
N GLU A 28 -3.30 -0.30 -9.51
CA GLU A 28 -3.24 1.12 -9.17
C GLU A 28 -4.05 1.47 -7.92
N GLU A 29 -5.25 0.91 -7.78
CA GLU A 29 -6.08 1.08 -6.58
C GLU A 29 -5.42 0.46 -5.35
N VAL A 30 -4.88 -0.75 -5.50
CA VAL A 30 -4.15 -1.45 -4.42
C VAL A 30 -2.91 -0.65 -4.02
N TYR A 31 -2.16 -0.11 -4.99
CA TYR A 31 -0.99 0.73 -4.73
C TYR A 31 -1.35 2.06 -4.05
N ARG A 32 -2.48 2.68 -4.43
CA ARG A 32 -2.97 3.90 -3.77
C ARG A 32 -3.26 3.65 -2.29
N ILE A 33 -3.96 2.55 -1.98
CA ILE A 33 -4.24 2.14 -0.59
C ILE A 33 -2.93 1.89 0.17
N ALA A 34 -1.97 1.20 -0.45
CA ALA A 34 -0.65 0.97 0.14
C ALA A 34 0.05 2.29 0.49
N LYS A 35 0.02 3.27 -0.41
CA LYS A 35 0.63 4.59 -0.20
C LYS A 35 -0.04 5.36 0.94
N GLU A 36 -1.36 5.35 1.02
CA GLU A 36 -2.11 5.97 2.11
C GLU A 36 -1.77 5.34 3.47
N GLN A 37 -1.63 4.00 3.53
CA GLN A 37 -1.23 3.32 4.76
C GLN A 37 0.17 3.75 5.23
N VAL A 38 1.15 3.79 4.32
CA VAL A 38 2.52 4.25 4.63
C VAL A 38 2.52 5.70 5.10
N GLN A 39 1.75 6.57 4.44
CA GLN A 39 1.61 7.97 4.86
C GLN A 39 1.02 8.10 6.27
N LYS A 40 -0.04 7.36 6.58
CA LYS A 40 -0.67 7.35 7.91
C LYS A 40 0.27 6.81 8.99
N GLN A 41 0.99 5.73 8.71
CA GLN A 41 1.95 5.15 9.64
C GLN A 41 3.12 6.09 9.94
N TRP A 42 3.53 6.88 8.95
CA TRP A 42 4.63 7.85 9.12
C TRP A 42 4.21 9.16 9.77
N ALA A 43 2.92 9.51 9.70
CA ALA A 43 2.37 10.72 10.30
C ALA A 43 1.94 10.54 11.77
N ASN A 44 1.93 9.29 12.26
CA ASN A 44 1.82 8.94 13.68
C ASN A 44 3.18 9.02 14.37
#